data_AF-A0A8E0RSD9-F1
#
_entry.id   AF-A0A8E0RSD9-F1
#
_cell.length_a   1.000
_cell.length_b   1.000
_cell.length_c   1.000
_cell.angle_alpha   90.00
_cell.angle_beta   90.00
_cell.angle_gamma   90.00
#
_symmetry.space_group_name_H-M   'P 1'
#
loop_
_entity.id
_entity.type
_entity.pdbx_description
1 polymer ?
#
loop_
_entity_poly.entity_id
_entity_poly.type
_entity_poly.pdbx_seq_one_letter_code
_entity_poly.pdbx_strand_id
1 'polypeptide(L)'
;MSLNVTSLWPNIRFSTVTAKLTGSIETNPDLSMRISLWSGDITKLAVDAIANAANARLAGGGGVDGAIHRAAGPELHKACLALNGCPTGQAKITPGFLLPSKCEFHVRNFWLPETIQPLCL
;
A
#
# COMPACT_ATOMS: atom_id res chain seq x y z
N MET A 1 -16.57 -9.29 10.69
CA MET A 1 -17.21 -9.05 9.37
C MET A 1 -16.19 -9.38 8.30
N SER A 2 -16.38 -10.45 7.53
CA SER A 2 -15.56 -10.70 6.35
C SER A 2 -16.01 -9.72 5.26
N LEU A 3 -15.13 -8.79 4.88
CA LEU A 3 -15.37 -7.91 3.73
C LEU A 3 -15.42 -8.79 2.48
N ASN A 4 -16.54 -8.74 1.75
CA ASN A 4 -16.59 -9.37 0.43
C ASN A 4 -15.82 -8.50 -0.56
N VAL A 5 -14.51 -8.76 -0.68
CA VAL A 5 -13.57 -8.01 -1.54
C VAL A 5 -14.00 -7.94 -3.00
N THR A 6 -14.80 -8.90 -3.50
CA THR A 6 -15.35 -8.86 -4.87
C THR A 6 -16.25 -7.65 -5.12
N SER A 7 -16.91 -7.11 -4.08
CA SER A 7 -17.76 -5.92 -4.21
C SER A 7 -16.96 -4.63 -4.40
N LEU A 8 -15.74 -4.56 -3.86
CA LEU A 8 -14.85 -3.41 -4.03
C LEU A 8 -14.21 -3.39 -5.42
N TRP A 9 -14.10 -4.56 -6.05
CA TRP A 9 -13.44 -4.74 -7.33
C TRP A 9 -14.22 -5.67 -8.27
N PRO A 10 -15.35 -5.21 -8.82
CA PRO A 10 -16.24 -6.05 -9.64
C PRO A 10 -15.56 -6.59 -10.90
N ASN A 11 -14.49 -5.95 -11.37
CA ASN A 11 -13.74 -6.35 -12.55
C ASN A 11 -12.52 -7.23 -12.22
N ILE A 12 -12.20 -7.45 -10.95
CA ILE A 12 -11.09 -8.33 -10.53
C ILE A 12 -11.67 -9.72 -10.23
N ARG A 13 -11.22 -10.72 -10.99
CA ARG A 13 -11.54 -12.12 -10.69
C ARG A 13 -10.57 -12.65 -9.65
N PHE A 14 -11.09 -13.01 -8.49
CA PHE A 14 -10.32 -13.68 -7.45
C PHE A 14 -10.33 -15.19 -7.70
N SER A 15 -9.16 -15.81 -7.63
CA SER A 15 -9.00 -17.26 -7.70
C SER A 15 -7.97 -17.70 -6.66
N THR A 16 -8.23 -18.81 -5.99
CA THR A 16 -7.24 -19.42 -5.11
C THR A 16 -6.05 -19.90 -5.95
N VAL A 17 -4.86 -19.38 -5.66
CA VAL A 17 -3.61 -19.87 -6.23
C VAL A 17 -3.02 -20.89 -5.27
N THR A 18 -2.94 -22.16 -5.69
CA THR A 18 -2.25 -23.21 -4.94
C THR A 18 -0.80 -23.29 -5.42
N ALA A 19 0.15 -23.03 -4.52
CA ALA A 19 1.57 -23.27 -4.76
C ALA A 19 2.02 -24.55 -4.06
N LYS A 20 2.89 -25.33 -4.70
CA LYS A 20 3.56 -26.46 -4.07
C LYS A 20 4.61 -25.90 -3.12
N LEU A 21 4.39 -26.02 -1.81
CA LEU A 21 5.35 -25.58 -0.81
C LEU A 21 6.61 -26.47 -0.87
N THR A 22 7.77 -25.84 -0.94
CA THR A 22 9.07 -26.50 -0.79
C THR A 22 9.61 -26.18 0.60
N GLY A 23 9.61 -27.17 1.51
CA GLY A 23 10.09 -27.02 2.90
C GLY A 23 9.04 -27.35 3.96
N SER A 24 9.42 -27.23 5.23
CA SER A 24 8.56 -27.46 6.41
C SER A 24 7.88 -26.16 6.85
N ILE A 25 6.96 -25.65 6.03
CA ILE A 25 6.10 -24.52 6.42
C ILE A 25 4.70 -25.07 6.67
N GLU A 26 4.20 -24.87 7.89
CA GLU A 26 2.81 -25.15 8.23
C GLU A 26 1.90 -24.07 7.63
N THR A 27 0.86 -24.50 6.92
CA THR A 27 -0.14 -23.59 6.37
C THR A 27 -1.11 -23.14 7.45
N ASN A 28 -1.40 -21.84 7.50
CA ASN A 28 -2.44 -21.29 8.36
C ASN A 28 -3.60 -20.75 7.50
N PRO A 29 -4.75 -21.44 7.46
CA PRO A 29 -5.90 -21.05 6.63
C PRO A 29 -6.40 -19.62 6.91
N ASP A 30 -6.38 -19.17 8.17
CA ASP A 30 -6.85 -17.84 8.56
C ASP A 30 -5.94 -16.74 8.01
N LEU A 31 -4.62 -16.99 7.94
CA LEU A 31 -3.66 -16.07 7.31
C LEU A 31 -3.78 -16.12 5.79
N SER A 32 -3.94 -17.31 5.22
CA SER A 32 -4.09 -17.48 3.77
C SER A 32 -5.30 -16.72 3.22
N MET A 33 -6.40 -16.62 3.97
CA MET A 33 -7.58 -15.84 3.57
C MET A 33 -7.39 -14.32 3.63
N ARG A 34 -6.34 -13.82 4.30
CA ARG A 34 -6.05 -12.37 4.45
C ARG A 34 -5.05 -11.85 3.43
N ILE A 35 -4.39 -12.74 2.70
CA ILE A 35 -3.35 -12.41 1.73
C ILE A 35 -3.88 -12.68 0.34
N SER A 36 -3.64 -11.76 -0.59
CA SER A 36 -4.02 -11.91 -1.99
C SER A 36 -2.88 -11.46 -2.88
N LEU A 37 -2.69 -12.16 -3.99
CA LEU A 37 -1.78 -11.74 -5.04
C LEU A 37 -2.60 -11.08 -6.15
N TRP A 38 -2.18 -9.89 -6.55
CA TRP A 38 -2.82 -9.15 -7.62
C TRP A 38 -1.78 -8.56 -8.56
N SER A 39 -2.04 -8.63 -9.86
CA SER A 39 -1.19 -8.06 -10.90
C SER A 39 -1.95 -6.94 -11.60
N GLY A 40 -1.47 -5.71 -11.44
CA GLY A 40 -2.06 -4.52 -12.02
C GLY A 40 -1.47 -3.23 -11.46
N ASP A 41 -2.09 -2.10 -11.82
CA ASP A 41 -1.69 -0.77 -11.37
C ASP A 41 -2.26 -0.45 -9.97
N ILE A 42 -1.40 -0.46 -8.95
CA ILE A 42 -1.76 -0.24 -7.55
C ILE A 42 -2.56 1.06 -7.31
N THR A 43 -2.42 2.07 -8.19
CA THR A 43 -3.15 3.34 -8.09
C THR A 43 -4.65 3.21 -8.35
N LYS A 44 -5.12 2.03 -8.80
CA LYS A 44 -6.54 1.74 -9.06
C LYS A 44 -7.24 1.00 -7.92
N LEU A 45 -6.52 0.62 -6.87
CA LEU A 45 -7.08 -0.16 -5.77
C LEU A 45 -7.88 0.72 -4.80
N ALA A 46 -9.19 0.48 -4.70
CA ALA A 46 -10.05 1.04 -3.66
C ALA A 46 -9.89 0.25 -2.34
N VAL A 47 -8.86 0.60 -1.57
CA VAL A 47 -8.52 0.03 -0.26
C VAL A 47 -8.33 1.14 0.77
N ASP A 48 -8.21 0.77 2.04
CA ASP A 48 -7.90 1.76 3.08
C ASP A 48 -6.55 2.43 2.82
N ALA A 49 -5.51 1.66 2.46
CA ALA A 49 -4.18 2.20 2.19
C ALA A 49 -3.46 1.46 1.06
N ILE A 50 -2.65 2.20 0.30
CA ILE A 50 -1.60 1.63 -0.55
C ILE A 50 -0.21 2.01 -0.01
N ALA A 51 0.77 1.15 -0.21
CA ALA A 51 2.16 1.42 0.17
C ALA A 51 2.95 1.92 -1.04
N ASN A 52 3.70 3.00 -0.85
CA ASN A 52 4.62 3.57 -1.81
C ASN A 52 6.07 3.23 -1.43
N ALA A 53 6.83 2.71 -2.39
CA ALA A 53 8.28 2.53 -2.29
C ALA A 53 8.99 3.88 -2.52
N ALA A 54 8.93 4.75 -1.52
CA ALA A 54 9.37 6.13 -1.64
C ALA A 54 10.89 6.30 -1.50
N ASN A 55 11.42 7.37 -2.09
CA ASN A 55 12.78 7.83 -1.82
C ASN A 55 12.85 8.66 -0.52
N ALA A 56 14.06 8.88 0.01
CA ALA A 56 14.26 9.55 1.30
C ALA A 56 13.68 10.98 1.37
N ARG A 57 13.54 11.64 0.23
CA ARG A 57 13.09 13.04 0.14
C ARG A 57 11.57 13.16 0.04
N LEU A 58 10.84 12.04 -0.17
CA LEU A 58 9.40 12.02 -0.44
C LEU A 58 8.99 12.94 -1.60
N ALA A 59 9.88 13.14 -2.56
CA ALA A 59 9.71 14.11 -3.63
C ALA A 59 9.05 13.51 -4.89
N GLY A 60 8.57 12.27 -4.83
CA GLY A 60 8.26 11.45 -5.99
C GLY A 60 9.51 10.99 -6.74
N GLY A 61 9.32 10.18 -7.77
CA GLY A 61 10.40 9.57 -8.54
C GLY A 61 9.91 8.86 -9.80
N GLY A 62 10.68 7.87 -10.25
CA GLY A 62 10.24 6.92 -11.29
C GLY A 62 9.39 5.78 -10.72
N GLY A 63 9.07 4.78 -11.54
CA GLY A 63 8.41 3.55 -11.10
C GLY A 63 7.05 3.77 -10.41
N VAL A 64 6.80 3.02 -9.33
CA VAL A 64 5.54 3.07 -8.57
C VAL A 64 5.35 4.41 -7.85
N ASP A 65 6.42 5.00 -7.30
CA ASP A 65 6.42 6.30 -6.62
C ASP A 65 5.92 7.40 -7.57
N GLY A 66 6.49 7.44 -8.77
CA GLY A 66 6.02 8.35 -9.82
C GLY A 66 4.58 8.09 -10.27
N ALA A 67 4.17 6.83 -10.37
CA ALA A 67 2.80 6.48 -10.75
C ALA A 67 1.79 6.96 -9.70
N ILE A 68 2.09 6.75 -8.42
CA ILE A 68 1.28 7.20 -7.30
C ILE A 68 1.22 8.73 -7.25
N HIS A 69 2.35 9.43 -7.36
CA HIS A 69 2.36 10.90 -7.41
C HIS A 69 1.55 11.48 -8.57
N ARG A 70 1.63 10.88 -9.77
CA ARG A 70 0.82 11.32 -10.91
C ARG A 70 -0.67 11.07 -10.70
N ALA A 71 -1.03 9.94 -10.06
CA ALA A 71 -2.42 9.57 -9.84
C ALA A 71 -3.07 10.32 -8.67
N ALA A 72 -2.35 10.54 -7.58
CA ALA A 72 -2.82 11.28 -6.39
C ALA A 72 -2.92 12.79 -6.64
N GLY A 73 -2.14 13.32 -7.58
CA GLY A 73 -2.13 14.73 -7.95
C GLY A 73 -1.14 15.58 -7.14
N PRO A 74 -1.06 16.89 -7.44
CA PRO A 74 -0.03 17.78 -6.88
C PRO A 74 -0.14 17.99 -5.37
N GLU A 75 -1.31 17.78 -4.78
CA GLU A 75 -1.53 17.92 -3.34
C GLU A 75 -0.73 16.89 -2.52
N LEU A 76 -0.49 15.69 -3.07
CA LEU A 76 0.38 14.70 -2.44
C LEU A 76 1.80 15.25 -2.26
N HIS A 77 2.36 15.88 -3.28
CA HIS A 77 3.71 16.43 -3.19
C HIS A 77 3.79 17.52 -2.11
N LYS A 78 2.77 18.38 -1.99
CA LYS A 78 2.70 19.40 -0.94
C LYS A 78 2.66 18.78 0.46
N ALA A 79 1.85 17.73 0.65
CA ALA A 79 1.80 17.01 1.91
C ALA A 79 3.14 16.34 2.25
N CYS A 80 3.81 15.73 1.28
CA CYS A 80 5.12 15.13 1.46
C CYS A 80 6.20 16.14 1.86
N LEU A 81 6.15 17.38 1.33
CA LEU A 81 7.06 18.45 1.72
C LEU A 81 6.89 18.82 3.20
N ALA A 82 5.66 18.85 3.71
CA ALA A 82 5.38 19.12 5.12
C ALA A 82 5.90 18.02 6.07
N LEU A 83 6.16 16.82 5.55
CA LEU A 83 6.67 15.70 6.32
C LEU A 83 8.20 15.73 6.54
N ASN A 84 8.97 16.59 5.87
CA ASN A 84 10.43 16.68 6.00
C ASN A 84 11.17 15.35 5.73
N GLY A 85 10.80 14.64 4.65
CA GLY A 85 11.45 13.40 4.21
C GLY A 85 11.09 12.17 5.05
N CYS A 86 11.67 11.00 4.75
CA CYS A 86 11.44 9.77 5.52
C CYS A 86 12.77 9.02 5.77
N PRO A 87 13.22 8.92 7.04
CA PRO A 87 14.41 8.14 7.38
C PRO A 87 14.27 6.67 6.96
N THR A 88 15.41 6.04 6.68
CA THR A 88 15.44 4.59 6.40
C THR A 88 14.90 3.81 7.60
N GLY A 89 14.04 2.81 7.38
CA GLY A 89 13.43 2.01 8.44
C GLY A 89 12.13 2.60 9.01
N GLN A 90 11.58 3.64 8.37
CA GLN A 90 10.35 4.31 8.81
C GLN A 90 9.30 4.33 7.71
N ALA A 91 8.06 4.61 8.13
CA ALA A 91 6.97 4.94 7.23
C ALA A 91 6.33 6.27 7.62
N LYS A 92 5.81 7.00 6.63
CA LYS A 92 4.96 8.18 6.86
C LYS A 92 3.64 8.03 6.13
N ILE A 93 2.63 8.74 6.60
CA ILE A 93 1.28 8.64 6.05
C ILE A 93 0.80 9.98 5.51
N THR A 94 0.12 9.93 4.36
CA THR A 94 -0.62 11.05 3.79
C THR A 94 -2.02 10.59 3.37
N PRO A 95 -2.99 11.51 3.22
CA PRO A 95 -4.23 11.21 2.51
C PRO A 95 -3.95 10.69 1.09
N GLY A 96 -4.87 9.91 0.52
CA GLY A 96 -4.75 9.40 -0.86
C GLY A 96 -5.08 10.44 -1.96
N PHE A 97 -5.66 11.58 -1.58
CA PHE A 97 -6.05 12.66 -2.49
C PHE A 97 -6.98 12.18 -3.62
N LEU A 98 -6.51 12.17 -4.87
CA LEU A 98 -7.28 11.71 -6.03
C LEU A 98 -7.27 10.19 -6.21
N LEU A 99 -6.52 9.45 -5.38
CA LEU A 99 -6.52 7.98 -5.41
C LEU A 99 -7.86 7.42 -4.92
N PRO A 100 -8.26 6.23 -5.40
CA PRO A 100 -9.36 5.47 -4.81
C PRO A 100 -9.08 5.01 -3.37
N SER A 101 -7.81 4.96 -2.96
CA SER A 101 -7.42 4.60 -1.60
C SER A 101 -7.59 5.77 -0.63
N LYS A 102 -7.93 5.49 0.63
CA LYS A 102 -8.13 6.56 1.64
C LYS A 102 -6.82 7.24 2.03
N CYS A 103 -5.76 6.46 2.21
CA CYS A 103 -4.42 6.95 2.56
C CYS A 103 -3.30 6.25 1.78
N GLU A 104 -2.10 6.79 1.92
CA GLU A 104 -0.85 6.27 1.35
C GLU A 104 0.21 6.17 2.44
N PHE A 105 0.89 5.02 2.52
CA PHE A 105 2.08 4.83 3.35
C PHE A 105 3.35 4.98 2.52
N HIS A 106 4.15 6.00 2.81
CA HIS A 106 5.49 6.20 2.26
C HIS A 106 6.49 5.35 3.03
N VAL A 107 6.93 4.22 2.47
CA VAL A 107 7.75 3.23 3.19
C VAL A 107 9.20 3.25 2.73
N ARG A 108 10.12 3.18 3.70
CA ARG A 108 11.58 3.10 3.46
C ARG A 108 12.15 1.81 4.04
N ASN A 109 12.39 0.81 3.18
CA ASN A 109 12.95 -0.51 3.53
C ASN A 109 12.09 -1.31 4.52
N PHE A 110 12.39 -1.17 5.82
CA PHE A 110 11.87 -2.00 6.89
C PHE A 110 10.89 -1.21 7.74
N TRP A 111 9.76 -1.80 8.08
CA TRP A 111 8.70 -1.17 8.86
C TRP A 111 8.76 -1.65 10.30
N LEU A 112 8.95 -0.73 11.26
CA LEU A 112 8.78 -1.03 12.67
C LEU A 112 7.34 -0.65 13.09
N PRO A 113 6.58 -1.55 13.74
CA PRO A 113 5.20 -1.28 14.17
C PRO A 113 5.06 -0.02 15.04
N GLU A 114 6.13 0.34 15.76
CA GLU A 114 6.19 1.49 16.66
C GLU A 114 6.19 2.85 15.93
N THR A 115 6.33 2.86 14.60
CA THR A 115 6.42 4.09 13.79
C THR A 115 5.10 4.51 13.15
N ILE A 116 3.99 3.81 13.43
CA ILE A 116 2.66 4.23 12.98
C ILE A 116 2.27 5.48 13.77
N GLN A 117 2.28 6.64 13.13
CA GLN A 117 1.52 7.77 13.66
C GLN A 117 0.04 7.35 13.71
N PRO A 118 -0.67 7.55 14.83
CA PRO A 118 -2.03 7.01 15.06
C PRO A 118 -3.13 7.61 14.16
N LEU A 119 -2.78 8.15 12.99
CA LEU A 119 -3.64 8.96 12.13
C LEU A 119 -4.57 8.16 11.20
N CYS A 120 -4.84 6.89 11.50
CA CYS A 120 -5.70 6.03 10.66
C CYS A 120 -6.67 5.12 11.43
N LEU A 121 -7.17 5.56 12.58
CA LEU A 121 -8.38 5.00 13.19
C LEU A 121 -9.48 6.07 13.24
#